data_AF-A0A3C0U4W7-F1
#
_entry.id   AF-A0A3C0U4W7-F1
#
_cell.length_a   1.000
_cell.length_b   1.000
_cell.length_c   1.000
_cell.angle_alpha   90.00
_cell.angle_beta   90.00
_cell.angle_gamma   90.00
#
_symmetry.space_group_name_H-M   'P 1'
#
loop_
_entity.id
_entity.type
_entity.pdbx_description
1 polymer ?
#
loop_
_entity_poly.entity_id
_entity_poly.type
_entity_poly.pdbx_seq_one_letter_code
_entity_poly.pdbx_strand_id
1 'polypeptide(L)'
;MLKFKSNSDFQREVRQRVRSYFKETGKSQLADYRYVLKAVANLSLYLVPFALFLSGYQSIGWTLVLWAITGIGMAGVGMNLMHDALHNTLTKSEWINRKIGAVIYMLCGNSYTWRVQHNVKHHTHTNIDGHDDDIETGTMFRFHPSQPLKPKHKYQHIYAAFTYTLMTWKWLLEKDFKQVINYNKSDLFKAKDQSLGMVWTKLIVGKGFHFGVFYILPLVMGIDWKMVLAR
;
A
#
# COMPACT_ATOMS: atom_id res chain seq x y z
N MET A 1 6.16 -1.53 -27.19
CA MET A 1 6.98 -1.32 -25.97
C MET A 1 7.39 0.14 -25.93
N LEU A 2 6.92 0.90 -24.93
CA LEU A 2 7.38 2.27 -24.72
C LEU A 2 8.88 2.25 -24.45
N LYS A 3 9.65 3.12 -25.12
CA LYS A 3 11.08 3.29 -24.90
C LYS A 3 11.30 4.72 -24.43
N PHE A 4 11.64 4.89 -23.16
CA PHE A 4 12.11 6.18 -22.64
C PHE A 4 13.60 6.30 -22.92
N LYS A 5 14.05 7.50 -23.28
CA LYS A 5 15.48 7.78 -23.41
C LYS A 5 16.09 7.67 -22.01
N SER A 6 16.94 6.67 -21.78
CA SER A 6 17.47 6.32 -20.45
C SER A 6 18.43 7.36 -19.85
N ASN A 7 18.77 8.41 -20.61
CA ASN A 7 19.68 9.49 -20.25
C ASN A 7 19.26 10.78 -20.97
N SER A 8 18.22 11.46 -20.49
CA SER A 8 17.99 12.85 -20.89
C SER A 8 18.94 13.77 -20.13
N ASP A 9 19.34 14.89 -20.75
CA ASP A 9 20.19 15.89 -20.08
C ASP A 9 19.50 16.41 -18.81
N PHE A 10 18.18 16.54 -18.84
CA PHE A 10 17.35 16.87 -17.68
C PHE A 10 17.53 15.87 -16.52
N GLN A 11 17.40 14.56 -16.78
CA GLN A 11 17.53 13.54 -15.73
C GLN A 11 18.94 13.54 -15.12
N ARG A 12 19.98 13.73 -15.95
CA ARG A 12 21.37 13.85 -15.49
C ARG A 12 21.55 15.07 -14.60
N GLU A 13 21.07 16.23 -15.03
CA GLU A 13 21.15 17.49 -14.29
C GLU A 13 20.45 17.40 -12.93
N VAL A 14 19.21 16.89 -12.88
CA VAL A 14 18.47 16.72 -11.62
C VAL A 14 19.21 15.79 -10.66
N ARG A 15 19.70 14.63 -11.14
CA ARG A 15 20.47 13.69 -10.30
C ARG A 15 21.75 14.33 -9.76
N GLN A 16 22.44 15.12 -10.59
CA GLN A 16 23.65 15.81 -10.18
C GLN A 16 23.35 16.84 -9.08
N ARG A 17 22.35 17.71 -9.27
CA ARG A 17 21.97 18.73 -8.28
C ARG A 17 21.53 18.13 -6.95
N VAL A 18 20.72 17.06 -6.99
CA VAL A 18 20.29 16.36 -5.77
C VAL A 18 21.48 15.76 -5.02
N ARG A 19 22.42 15.11 -5.72
CA ARG A 19 23.65 14.57 -5.10
C ARG A 19 24.52 15.67 -4.50
N SER A 20 24.71 16.78 -5.20
CA SER A 20 25.47 17.94 -4.70
C SER A 20 24.84 18.50 -3.43
N TYR A 21 23.51 18.68 -3.39
CA TYR A 21 22.80 19.14 -2.19
C TYR A 21 23.09 18.29 -0.95
N PHE A 22 22.98 16.96 -1.05
CA PHE A 22 23.24 16.08 0.10
C PHE A 22 24.71 16.08 0.52
N LYS A 23 25.64 16.19 -0.45
CA LYS A 23 27.07 16.30 -0.18
C LYS A 23 27.42 17.62 0.53
N GLU A 24 26.91 18.75 0.04
CA GLU A 24 27.20 20.09 0.57
C GLU A 24 26.56 20.33 1.94
N THR A 25 25.36 19.80 2.16
CA THR A 25 24.66 19.97 3.45
C THR A 25 25.04 18.92 4.50
N GLY A 26 25.80 17.89 4.14
CA GLY A 26 26.12 16.76 5.01
C GLY A 26 24.91 15.92 5.44
N LYS A 27 23.73 16.13 4.83
CA LYS A 27 22.50 15.42 5.17
C LYS A 27 22.53 14.00 4.58
N SER A 28 21.97 13.05 5.33
CA SER A 28 21.73 11.70 4.83
C SER A 28 20.61 11.69 3.77
N GLN A 29 20.73 10.82 2.78
CA GLN A 29 19.66 10.48 1.84
C GLN A 29 18.67 9.45 2.39
N LEU A 30 18.98 8.89 3.57
CA LEU A 30 18.20 7.87 4.24
C LEU A 30 17.28 8.49 5.30
N ALA A 31 16.39 7.67 5.85
CA ALA A 31 15.50 8.08 6.92
C ALA A 31 16.26 8.62 8.15
N ASP A 32 15.63 9.58 8.83
CA ASP A 32 16.09 10.15 10.09
C ASP A 32 15.02 10.04 11.18
N TYR A 33 15.23 10.71 12.32
CA TYR A 33 14.29 10.66 13.45
C TYR A 33 12.86 11.13 13.10
N ARG A 34 12.69 12.01 12.10
CA ARG A 34 11.38 12.54 11.69
C ARG A 34 10.56 11.45 11.01
N TYR A 35 11.22 10.56 10.27
CA TYR A 35 10.58 9.37 9.73
C TYR A 35 10.11 8.46 10.86
N VAL A 36 10.97 8.18 11.86
CA VAL A 36 10.63 7.31 12.99
C VAL A 36 9.44 7.87 13.77
N LEU A 37 9.41 9.18 14.02
CA LEU A 37 8.30 9.84 14.69
C LEU A 37 6.97 9.64 13.93
N LYS A 38 6.97 9.85 12.61
CA LYS A 38 5.78 9.61 11.76
C LYS A 38 5.37 8.13 11.78
N ALA A 39 6.32 7.21 11.68
CA ALA A 39 6.06 5.79 11.70
C ALA A 39 5.42 5.34 13.02
N VAL A 40 5.97 5.77 14.17
CA VAL A 40 5.42 5.47 15.50
C VAL A 40 4.05 6.10 15.68
N ALA A 41 3.84 7.35 15.26
CA ALA A 41 2.54 8.00 15.33
C ALA A 41 1.48 7.26 14.50
N ASN A 42 1.80 6.90 13.25
CA ASN A 42 0.89 6.17 12.37
C ASN A 42 0.58 4.76 12.89
N LEU A 43 1.59 4.03 13.40
CA LEU A 43 1.38 2.73 14.03
C LEU A 43 0.53 2.84 15.29
N SER A 44 0.74 3.88 16.10
CA SER A 44 -0.06 4.11 17.31
C SER A 44 -1.51 4.40 16.97
N LEU A 45 -1.76 5.27 15.98
CA LEU A 45 -3.10 5.54 15.46
C LEU A 45 -3.77 4.29 14.87
N TYR A 46 -2.98 3.34 14.36
CA TYR A 46 -3.51 2.10 13.82
C TYR A 46 -3.82 1.06 14.92
N LEU A 47 -2.87 0.83 15.83
CA LEU A 47 -2.91 -0.32 16.75
C LEU A 47 -3.53 0.01 18.12
N VAL A 48 -3.39 1.24 18.62
CA VAL A 48 -3.95 1.62 19.92
C VAL A 48 -5.48 1.60 19.90
N PRO A 49 -6.18 2.22 18.92
CA PRO A 49 -7.64 2.13 18.86
C PRO A 49 -8.11 0.69 18.64
N PHE A 50 -7.38 -0.11 17.86
CA PHE A 50 -7.68 -1.53 17.69
C PHE A 50 -7.55 -2.30 19.02
N ALA A 51 -6.50 -2.07 19.81
CA ALA A 51 -6.35 -2.69 21.13
C ALA A 51 -7.44 -2.25 22.11
N LEU A 52 -7.86 -0.98 22.07
CA LEU A 52 -9.00 -0.49 22.85
C LEU A 52 -10.31 -1.14 22.41
N PHE A 53 -10.52 -1.35 21.12
CA PHE A 53 -11.67 -2.08 20.59
C PHE A 53 -11.72 -3.53 21.14
N LEU A 54 -10.57 -4.19 21.25
CA LEU A 54 -10.47 -5.54 21.81
C LEU A 54 -10.84 -5.64 23.31
N SER A 55 -10.98 -4.52 24.03
CA SER A 55 -11.33 -4.53 25.45
C SER A 55 -12.82 -4.79 25.75
N GLY A 56 -13.67 -4.98 24.73
CA GLY A 56 -14.96 -5.68 24.85
C GLY A 56 -16.19 -4.89 25.33
N TYR A 57 -16.07 -3.61 25.70
CA TYR A 57 -17.20 -2.84 26.28
C TYR A 57 -17.43 -1.51 25.59
N GLN A 58 -17.95 -1.53 24.35
CA GLN A 58 -18.11 -0.32 23.56
C GLN A 58 -19.47 -0.23 22.86
N SER A 59 -20.05 0.97 22.84
CA SER A 59 -21.22 1.25 22.01
C SER A 59 -20.84 1.24 20.53
N ILE A 60 -21.80 1.00 19.64
CA ILE A 60 -21.54 1.03 18.19
C ILE A 60 -20.96 2.38 17.73
N GLY A 61 -21.42 3.49 18.31
CA GLY A 61 -20.89 4.82 18.01
C GLY A 61 -19.41 4.94 18.36
N TRP A 62 -19.01 4.43 19.52
CA TRP A 62 -17.60 4.46 19.94
C TRP A 62 -16.73 3.52 19.10
N THR A 63 -17.22 2.33 18.76
CA THR A 63 -16.57 1.41 17.81
C THR A 63 -16.30 2.08 16.46
N LEU A 64 -17.26 2.82 15.90
CA LEU A 64 -17.08 3.54 14.64
C LEU A 64 -16.00 4.63 14.74
N VAL A 65 -15.89 5.34 15.88
CA VAL A 65 -14.80 6.30 16.11
C VAL A 65 -13.45 5.58 16.14
N LEU A 66 -13.33 4.47 16.85
CA LEU A 66 -12.09 3.70 16.89
C LEU A 66 -11.70 3.17 15.50
N TRP A 67 -12.66 2.70 14.71
CA TRP A 67 -12.39 2.26 13.34
C TRP A 67 -11.99 3.41 12.41
N ALA A 68 -12.60 4.58 12.55
CA ALA A 68 -12.19 5.76 11.79
C ALA A 68 -10.73 6.15 12.09
N ILE A 69 -10.34 6.19 13.37
CA ILE A 69 -8.96 6.50 13.78
C ILE A 69 -8.00 5.40 13.28
N THR A 70 -8.40 4.13 13.44
CA THR A 70 -7.66 2.96 12.92
C THR A 70 -7.43 3.09 11.41
N GLY A 71 -8.43 3.53 10.65
CA GLY A 71 -8.35 3.74 9.20
C GLY A 71 -7.35 4.84 8.82
N ILE A 72 -7.33 5.95 9.56
CA ILE A 72 -6.33 7.02 9.38
C ILE A 72 -4.92 6.48 9.65
N GLY A 73 -4.74 5.74 10.76
CA GLY A 73 -3.48 5.09 11.09
C GLY A 73 -3.04 4.11 10.01
N MET A 74 -3.96 3.26 9.53
CA MET A 74 -3.72 2.27 8.47
C MET A 74 -3.23 2.96 7.17
N ALA A 75 -3.86 4.07 6.78
CA ALA A 75 -3.44 4.87 5.63
C ALA A 75 -2.03 5.45 5.84
N GLY A 76 -1.75 6.02 7.01
CA GLY A 76 -0.42 6.55 7.36
C GLY A 76 0.66 5.47 7.38
N VAL A 77 0.37 4.29 7.92
CA VAL A 77 1.28 3.14 7.93
C VAL A 77 1.57 2.70 6.49
N GLY A 78 0.54 2.63 5.64
CA GLY A 78 0.68 2.31 4.22
C GLY A 78 1.52 3.32 3.45
N MET A 79 1.25 4.62 3.63
CA MET A 79 1.85 5.71 2.85
C MET A 79 3.22 6.20 3.34
N ASN A 80 3.62 5.85 4.57
CA ASN A 80 4.91 6.23 5.13
C ASN A 80 5.74 5.02 5.55
N LEU A 81 5.31 4.28 6.58
CA LEU A 81 6.13 3.21 7.15
C LEU A 81 6.46 2.13 6.12
N MET A 82 5.41 1.57 5.50
CA MET A 82 5.53 0.48 4.53
C MET A 82 6.03 0.97 3.16
N HIS A 83 5.53 2.11 2.67
CA HIS A 83 5.88 2.67 1.35
C HIS A 83 7.38 2.96 1.24
N ASP A 84 7.92 3.78 2.16
CA ASP A 84 9.33 4.18 2.14
C ASP A 84 10.26 2.97 2.35
N ALA A 85 9.86 2.03 3.21
CA ALA A 85 10.58 0.77 3.42
C ALA A 85 10.70 -0.05 2.13
N LEU A 86 9.62 -0.18 1.37
CA LEU A 86 9.60 -0.98 0.14
C LEU A 86 10.23 -0.26 -1.06
N HIS A 87 10.55 1.03 -0.92
CA HIS A 87 11.46 1.77 -1.81
C HIS A 87 12.94 1.64 -1.43
N ASN A 88 13.27 0.93 -0.35
CA ASN A 88 14.64 0.77 0.17
C ASN A 88 15.32 2.11 0.56
N THR A 89 14.55 3.09 1.04
CA THR A 89 15.08 4.43 1.37
C THR A 89 15.37 4.62 2.85
N LEU A 90 15.01 3.68 3.73
CA LEU A 90 15.17 3.89 5.17
C LEU A 90 16.59 3.66 5.65
N THR A 91 17.21 2.58 5.20
CA THR A 91 18.55 2.17 5.63
C THR A 91 19.35 1.66 4.43
N LYS A 92 20.68 1.57 4.59
CA LYS A 92 21.57 0.93 3.61
C LYS A 92 21.30 -0.58 3.46
N SER A 93 20.68 -1.20 4.46
CA SER A 93 20.43 -2.64 4.48
C SER A 93 19.06 -2.95 3.88
N GLU A 94 19.06 -3.53 2.69
CA GLU A 94 17.83 -4.01 2.05
C GLU A 94 17.09 -5.02 2.94
N TRP A 95 17.82 -5.81 3.74
CA TRP A 95 17.20 -6.77 4.67
C TRP A 95 16.39 -6.08 5.76
N ILE A 96 16.92 -5.00 6.36
CA ILE A 96 16.18 -4.20 7.36
C ILE A 96 14.96 -3.54 6.72
N ASN A 97 15.12 -2.93 5.55
CA ASN A 97 14.03 -2.32 4.80
C ASN A 97 12.92 -3.34 4.49
N ARG A 98 13.27 -4.56 4.06
CA ARG A 98 12.31 -5.64 3.81
C ARG A 98 11.56 -6.08 5.07
N LYS A 99 12.21 -6.10 6.24
CA LYS A 99 11.57 -6.44 7.51
C LYS A 99 10.57 -5.37 7.93
N ILE A 100 10.94 -4.09 7.83
CA ILE A 100 10.02 -2.97 8.11
C ILE A 100 8.85 -2.98 7.11
N GLY A 101 9.15 -3.13 5.81
CA GLY A 101 8.16 -3.18 4.75
C GLY A 101 7.21 -4.39 4.81
N ALA A 102 7.53 -5.41 5.60
CA ALA A 102 6.63 -6.54 5.86
C ALA A 102 5.35 -6.14 6.62
N VAL A 103 5.31 -4.93 7.21
CA VAL A 103 4.08 -4.34 7.76
C VAL A 103 2.94 -4.32 6.73
N ILE A 104 3.22 -4.32 5.43
CA ILE A 104 2.19 -4.46 4.39
C ILE A 104 1.25 -5.66 4.62
N TYR A 105 1.75 -6.77 5.16
CA TYR A 105 0.95 -7.97 5.40
C TYR A 105 -0.10 -7.74 6.51
N MET A 106 0.21 -6.88 7.48
CA MET A 106 -0.77 -6.42 8.46
C MET A 106 -1.85 -5.54 7.83
N LEU A 107 -1.52 -4.81 6.75
CA LEU A 107 -2.48 -4.02 5.96
C LEU A 107 -3.24 -4.85 4.92
N CYS A 108 -3.16 -6.18 4.99
CA CYS A 108 -3.66 -7.17 4.04
C CYS A 108 -2.97 -7.19 2.67
N GLY A 109 -1.93 -6.42 2.40
CA GLY A 109 -1.26 -6.42 1.10
C GLY A 109 -0.15 -7.46 0.94
N ASN A 110 0.42 -7.55 -0.27
CA ASN A 110 1.61 -8.35 -0.55
C ASN A 110 2.79 -7.51 -1.06
N SER A 111 3.95 -7.62 -0.39
CA SER A 111 5.12 -6.79 -0.72
C SER A 111 5.64 -6.97 -2.15
N TYR A 112 5.47 -8.16 -2.74
CA TYR A 112 5.92 -8.44 -4.09
C TYR A 112 5.02 -7.77 -5.12
N THR A 113 3.70 -8.00 -5.05
CA THR A 113 2.73 -7.41 -6.00
C THR A 113 2.79 -5.89 -5.92
N TRP A 114 2.88 -5.33 -4.71
CA TRP A 114 3.03 -3.90 -4.50
C TRP A 114 4.29 -3.33 -5.15
N ARG A 115 5.46 -3.97 -5.00
CA ARG A 115 6.70 -3.50 -5.66
C ARG A 115 6.64 -3.60 -7.19
N VAL A 116 5.92 -4.57 -7.74
CA VAL A 116 5.74 -4.67 -9.20
C VAL A 116 4.80 -3.56 -9.68
N GLN A 117 3.63 -3.42 -9.04
CA GLN A 117 2.67 -2.37 -9.35
C GLN A 117 3.28 -0.98 -9.20
N HIS A 118 3.80 -0.67 -8.02
CA HIS A 118 4.18 0.69 -7.67
C HIS A 118 5.59 1.03 -8.21
N ASN A 119 6.62 0.26 -7.86
CA ASN A 119 8.00 0.64 -8.20
C ASN A 119 8.34 0.38 -9.67
N VAL A 120 7.77 -0.67 -10.28
CA VAL A 120 8.08 -1.00 -11.68
C VAL A 120 7.09 -0.37 -12.62
N LYS A 121 5.78 -0.55 -12.42
CA LYS A 121 4.79 -0.03 -13.37
C LYS A 121 4.54 1.46 -13.17
N HIS A 122 4.11 1.87 -11.97
CA HIS A 122 3.75 3.25 -11.69
C HIS A 122 4.95 4.20 -11.77
N HIS A 123 6.06 3.96 -11.06
CA HIS A 123 7.21 4.89 -11.08
C HIS A 123 7.96 4.96 -12.42
N THR A 124 7.81 3.95 -13.30
CA THR A 124 8.40 3.99 -14.64
C THR A 124 7.46 4.60 -15.68
N HIS A 125 6.15 4.41 -15.52
CA HIS A 125 5.13 4.77 -16.52
C HIS A 125 3.99 5.61 -15.91
N THR A 126 4.31 6.50 -14.97
CA THR A 126 3.31 7.21 -14.14
C THR A 126 2.24 7.87 -15.00
N ASN A 127 0.97 7.56 -14.72
CA ASN A 127 -0.19 8.09 -15.44
C ASN A 127 -0.23 7.79 -16.95
N ILE A 128 0.51 6.78 -17.42
CA ILE A 128 0.43 6.32 -18.81
C ILE A 128 -0.58 5.17 -18.89
N ASP A 129 -1.68 5.42 -19.60
CA ASP A 129 -2.77 4.46 -19.77
C ASP A 129 -2.29 3.16 -20.43
N GLY A 130 -2.79 2.02 -19.92
CA GLY A 130 -2.34 0.69 -20.33
C GLY A 130 -0.98 0.23 -19.77
N HIS A 131 -0.23 1.11 -19.09
CA HIS A 131 1.07 0.80 -18.51
C HIS A 131 1.13 0.95 -16.98
N ASP A 132 0.36 1.87 -16.42
CA ASP A 132 0.26 2.12 -14.98
C ASP A 132 -0.99 1.47 -14.38
N ASP A 133 -0.78 0.45 -13.54
CA ASP A 133 -1.86 -0.27 -12.85
C ASP A 133 -2.56 0.58 -11.78
N ASP A 134 -1.98 1.71 -11.35
CA ASP A 134 -2.60 2.59 -10.35
C ASP A 134 -3.74 3.43 -10.95
N ILE A 135 -3.75 3.62 -12.28
CA ILE A 135 -4.86 4.30 -12.99
C ILE A 135 -5.84 3.33 -13.68
N GLU A 136 -5.56 2.03 -13.63
CA GLU A 136 -6.42 0.97 -14.18
C GLU A 136 -7.50 0.57 -13.19
N THR A 137 -8.66 1.24 -13.29
CA THR A 137 -9.80 1.00 -12.39
C THR A 137 -10.96 0.28 -13.06
N GLY A 138 -10.71 -0.35 -14.21
CA GLY A 138 -11.74 -0.88 -15.08
C GLY A 138 -12.64 0.25 -15.55
N THR A 139 -13.93 0.20 -15.19
CA THR A 139 -14.90 1.23 -15.59
C THR A 139 -15.33 2.12 -14.43
N MET A 140 -14.80 1.91 -13.23
CA MET A 140 -15.29 2.56 -12.02
C MET A 140 -14.93 4.06 -11.99
N PHE A 141 -13.67 4.38 -12.26
CA PHE A 141 -13.17 5.74 -12.36
C PHE A 141 -12.64 6.01 -13.77
N ARG A 142 -12.49 7.29 -14.08
CA ARG A 142 -11.75 7.76 -15.24
C ARG A 142 -10.63 8.66 -14.77
N PHE A 143 -9.40 8.18 -14.91
CA PHE A 143 -8.18 8.86 -14.46
C PHE A 143 -7.32 9.38 -15.60
N HIS A 144 -7.53 8.91 -16.84
CA HIS A 144 -6.80 9.39 -18.00
C HIS A 144 -7.75 9.77 -19.16
N PRO A 145 -7.43 10.81 -19.97
CA PRO A 145 -8.27 11.23 -21.08
C PRO A 145 -8.58 10.15 -22.14
N SER A 146 -7.67 9.21 -22.37
CA SER A 146 -7.88 8.08 -23.31
C SER A 146 -8.88 7.04 -22.83
N GLN A 147 -9.17 6.99 -21.52
CA GLN A 147 -10.14 6.04 -20.99
C GLN A 147 -11.56 6.46 -21.39
N PRO A 148 -12.45 5.51 -21.76
CA PRO A 148 -13.81 5.83 -22.18
C PRO A 148 -14.59 6.61 -21.12
N LEU A 149 -15.15 7.76 -21.50
CA LEU A 149 -16.01 8.55 -20.62
C LEU A 149 -17.39 7.90 -20.51
N LYS A 150 -17.84 7.65 -19.28
CA LYS A 150 -19.17 7.12 -18.97
C LYS A 150 -19.99 8.16 -18.20
N PRO A 151 -21.33 8.17 -18.32
CA PRO A 151 -22.17 9.15 -17.63
C PRO A 151 -21.97 9.22 -16.12
N LYS A 152 -21.62 8.10 -15.47
CA LYS A 152 -21.33 8.07 -14.03
C LYS A 152 -20.10 8.88 -13.63
N HIS A 153 -19.09 9.02 -14.50
CA HIS A 153 -17.83 9.69 -14.16
C HIS A 153 -18.01 11.16 -13.79
N LYS A 154 -19.10 11.82 -14.22
CA LYS A 154 -19.43 13.18 -13.76
C LYS A 154 -19.60 13.27 -12.23
N TYR A 155 -19.98 12.17 -11.58
CA TYR A 155 -20.18 12.08 -10.13
C TYR A 155 -19.02 11.39 -9.40
N GLN A 156 -17.91 11.09 -10.07
CA GLN A 156 -16.81 10.34 -9.45
C GLN A 156 -16.19 11.06 -8.26
N HIS A 157 -16.23 12.40 -8.23
CA HIS A 157 -15.80 13.18 -7.08
C HIS A 157 -16.68 12.98 -5.83
N ILE A 158 -17.92 12.49 -5.99
CA ILE A 158 -18.84 12.17 -4.89
C ILE A 158 -18.65 10.72 -4.45
N TYR A 159 -18.78 9.76 -5.37
CA TYR A 159 -18.75 8.34 -5.00
C TYR A 159 -17.33 7.80 -4.78
N ALA A 160 -16.27 8.50 -5.18
CA ALA A 160 -14.90 8.07 -4.92
C ALA A 160 -14.68 7.85 -3.43
N ALA A 161 -14.96 8.85 -2.59
CA ALA A 161 -14.73 8.76 -1.14
C ALA A 161 -15.35 7.47 -0.54
N PHE A 162 -16.60 7.17 -0.89
CA PHE A 162 -17.27 5.94 -0.47
C PHE A 162 -16.60 4.68 -1.05
N THR A 163 -16.28 4.66 -2.34
CA THR A 163 -15.67 3.47 -2.96
C THR A 163 -14.28 3.16 -2.40
N TYR A 164 -13.53 4.18 -1.98
CA TYR A 164 -12.22 4.01 -1.36
C TYR A 164 -12.29 3.33 0.01
N THR A 165 -13.42 3.41 0.74
CA THR A 165 -13.60 2.64 1.98
C THR A 165 -13.64 1.12 1.71
N LEU A 166 -14.08 0.73 0.51
CA LEU A 166 -14.10 -0.67 0.06
C LEU A 166 -12.74 -1.17 -0.45
N MET A 167 -11.71 -0.32 -0.48
CA MET A 167 -10.40 -0.68 -1.04
C MET A 167 -9.72 -1.78 -0.25
N THR A 168 -9.86 -1.81 1.08
CA THR A 168 -9.33 -2.89 1.94
C THR A 168 -9.94 -4.23 1.54
N TRP A 169 -11.25 -4.28 1.31
CA TRP A 169 -11.94 -5.49 0.86
C TRP A 169 -11.48 -5.95 -0.51
N LYS A 170 -11.38 -5.02 -1.48
CA LYS A 170 -10.82 -5.31 -2.81
C LYS A 170 -9.41 -5.87 -2.70
N TRP A 171 -8.58 -5.31 -1.81
CA TRP A 171 -7.21 -5.78 -1.63
C TRP A 171 -7.19 -7.17 -1.01
N LEU A 172 -7.94 -7.39 0.07
CA LEU A 172 -8.05 -8.65 0.79
C LEU A 172 -8.55 -9.79 -0.08
N LEU A 173 -9.60 -9.57 -0.88
CA LEU A 173 -10.32 -10.64 -1.58
C LEU A 173 -9.87 -10.87 -3.02
N GLU A 174 -9.34 -9.86 -3.71
CA GLU A 174 -9.22 -9.91 -5.17
C GLU A 174 -7.87 -9.42 -5.71
N LYS A 175 -7.47 -8.18 -5.36
CA LYS A 175 -6.43 -7.43 -6.08
C LYS A 175 -5.11 -8.20 -6.17
N ASP A 176 -4.56 -8.63 -5.03
CA ASP A 176 -3.25 -9.30 -5.01
C ASP A 176 -3.30 -10.66 -5.70
N PHE A 177 -4.42 -11.40 -5.57
CA PHE A 177 -4.59 -12.70 -6.23
C PHE A 177 -4.53 -12.54 -7.75
N LYS A 178 -5.29 -11.59 -8.31
CA LYS A 178 -5.25 -11.26 -9.74
C LYS A 178 -3.88 -10.77 -10.16
N GLN A 179 -3.22 -9.94 -9.35
CA GLN A 179 -1.88 -9.43 -9.65
C GLN A 179 -0.84 -10.56 -9.71
N VAL A 180 -0.83 -11.51 -8.77
CA VAL A 180 0.10 -12.65 -8.82
C VAL A 180 -0.12 -13.47 -10.10
N ILE A 181 -1.38 -13.77 -10.45
CA ILE A 181 -1.70 -14.52 -11.67
C ILE A 181 -1.26 -13.78 -12.93
N ASN A 182 -1.57 -12.48 -13.02
CA ASN A 182 -1.30 -11.68 -14.21
C ASN A 182 0.20 -11.39 -14.37
N TYR A 183 0.88 -11.03 -13.27
CA TYR A 183 2.31 -10.77 -13.32
C TYR A 183 3.09 -12.03 -13.66
N ASN A 184 2.68 -13.21 -13.19
CA ASN A 184 3.28 -14.50 -13.55
C ASN A 184 3.27 -14.79 -15.06
N LYS A 185 2.27 -14.29 -15.79
CA LYS A 185 2.19 -14.41 -17.25
C LYS A 185 3.09 -13.41 -18.00
N SER A 186 3.62 -12.42 -17.30
CA SER A 186 4.47 -11.36 -17.85
C SER A 186 5.95 -11.58 -17.53
N ASP A 187 6.84 -10.92 -18.28
CA ASP A 187 8.27 -10.94 -17.97
C ASP A 187 8.62 -10.23 -16.64
N LEU A 188 7.67 -9.49 -16.04
CA LEU A 188 7.84 -8.89 -14.71
C LEU A 188 8.04 -9.94 -13.62
N PHE A 189 7.48 -11.15 -13.79
CA PHE A 189 7.65 -12.24 -12.85
C PHE A 189 9.02 -12.89 -12.95
N LYS A 190 9.55 -13.01 -14.17
CA LYS A 190 10.89 -13.55 -14.44
C LYS A 190 12.01 -12.60 -13.99
N ALA A 191 11.71 -11.31 -13.87
CA ALA A 191 12.68 -10.27 -13.52
C ALA A 191 13.04 -10.18 -12.02
N LYS A 192 12.59 -11.09 -11.14
CA LYS A 192 12.82 -10.97 -9.68
C LYS A 192 13.10 -12.29 -8.95
N ASP A 193 13.96 -12.20 -7.93
CA ASP A 193 14.55 -13.27 -7.10
C ASP A 193 13.59 -14.08 -6.20
N GLN A 194 12.30 -14.22 -6.57
CA GLN A 194 11.30 -14.94 -5.78
C GLN A 194 10.58 -15.98 -6.61
N SER A 195 10.56 -17.23 -6.14
CA SER A 195 9.76 -18.30 -6.76
C SER A 195 8.26 -18.02 -6.62
N LEU A 196 7.47 -18.53 -7.57
CA LEU A 196 6.01 -18.36 -7.58
C LEU A 196 5.38 -18.92 -6.32
N GLY A 197 5.85 -20.09 -5.88
CA GLY A 197 5.45 -20.70 -4.62
C GLY A 197 5.67 -19.76 -3.43
N MET A 198 6.84 -19.13 -3.32
CA MET A 198 7.11 -18.21 -2.21
C MET A 198 6.22 -16.97 -2.23
N VAL A 199 5.89 -16.42 -3.41
CA VAL A 199 4.97 -15.29 -3.53
C VAL A 199 3.56 -15.68 -3.07
N TRP A 200 3.06 -16.85 -3.50
CA TRP A 200 1.78 -17.41 -3.07
C TRP A 200 1.75 -17.71 -1.57
N THR A 201 2.79 -18.34 -1.02
CA THR A 201 2.87 -18.60 0.42
C THR A 201 2.78 -17.32 1.22
N LYS A 202 3.55 -16.28 0.86
CA LYS A 202 3.49 -14.97 1.54
C LYS A 202 2.13 -14.31 1.40
N LEU A 203 1.48 -14.46 0.24
CA LEU A 203 0.13 -13.95 0.02
C LEU A 203 -0.86 -14.65 0.97
N ILE A 204 -0.95 -15.97 0.93
CA ILE A 204 -1.92 -16.75 1.72
C ILE A 204 -1.68 -16.55 3.21
N VAL A 205 -0.44 -16.67 3.67
CA VAL A 205 -0.08 -16.47 5.08
C VAL A 205 -0.37 -15.03 5.53
N GLY A 206 -0.05 -14.02 4.71
CA GLY A 206 -0.32 -12.63 5.03
C GLY A 206 -1.82 -12.31 5.12
N LYS A 207 -2.63 -12.82 4.19
CA LYS A 207 -4.09 -12.68 4.22
C LYS A 207 -4.69 -13.42 5.42
N GLY A 208 -4.21 -14.63 5.70
CA GLY A 208 -4.61 -15.42 6.86
C GLY A 208 -4.26 -14.73 8.18
N PHE A 209 -3.06 -14.15 8.29
CA PHE A 209 -2.66 -13.34 9.44
C PHE A 209 -3.58 -12.11 9.62
N HIS A 210 -3.82 -11.33 8.56
CA HIS A 210 -4.71 -10.18 8.62
C HIS A 210 -6.13 -10.59 9.04
N PHE A 211 -6.69 -11.62 8.41
CA PHE A 211 -8.03 -12.10 8.71
C PHE A 211 -8.12 -12.64 10.15
N GLY A 212 -7.11 -13.38 10.59
CA GLY A 212 -6.99 -13.89 11.95
C GLY A 212 -6.98 -12.79 13.00
N VAL A 213 -6.16 -11.75 12.80
CA VAL A 213 -6.01 -10.65 13.76
C VAL A 213 -7.23 -9.74 13.78
N PHE A 214 -7.74 -9.30 12.62
CA PHE A 214 -8.76 -8.25 12.59
C PHE A 214 -10.21 -8.76 12.59
N TYR A 215 -10.44 -10.04 12.32
CA TYR A 215 -11.79 -10.60 12.27
C TYR A 215 -11.97 -11.77 13.24
N ILE A 216 -11.10 -12.78 13.20
CA ILE A 216 -11.27 -13.98 14.05
C ILE A 216 -11.01 -13.65 15.53
N LEU A 217 -9.91 -12.96 15.85
CA LEU A 217 -9.52 -12.64 17.22
C LEU A 217 -10.62 -11.88 18.00
N PRO A 218 -11.20 -10.77 17.48
CA PRO A 218 -12.31 -10.10 18.16
C PRO A 218 -13.51 -11.01 18.45
N LEU A 219 -13.88 -11.86 17.49
CA LEU A 219 -15.02 -12.79 17.63
C LEU A 219 -14.75 -13.84 18.72
N VAL A 220 -13.52 -14.38 18.77
CA VAL A 220 -13.10 -15.33 19.81
C VAL A 220 -13.07 -14.67 21.19
N MET A 221 -12.78 -13.37 21.25
CA MET A 221 -12.85 -12.56 22.47
C MET A 221 -14.30 -12.19 22.87
N GLY A 222 -15.32 -12.63 22.11
CA GLY A 222 -16.73 -12.41 22.44
C GLY A 222 -17.31 -11.09 21.94
N ILE A 223 -16.60 -10.35 21.08
CA ILE A 223 -17.12 -9.11 20.50
C ILE A 223 -18.17 -9.43 19.44
N ASP A 224 -19.31 -8.73 19.49
CA ASP A 224 -20.40 -8.89 18.52
C ASP A 224 -19.89 -8.67 17.08
N TRP A 225 -20.21 -9.61 16.19
CA TRP A 225 -19.81 -9.57 14.78
C TRP A 225 -20.17 -8.27 14.08
N LYS A 226 -21.27 -7.59 14.48
CA LYS A 226 -21.66 -6.29 13.93
C LYS A 226 -20.61 -5.22 14.20
N MET A 227 -19.98 -5.25 15.37
CA MET A 227 -18.92 -4.33 15.74
C MET A 227 -17.62 -4.63 14.98
N VAL A 228 -17.34 -5.91 14.73
CA VAL A 228 -16.19 -6.36 13.92
C VAL A 228 -16.36 -5.95 12.45
N LEU A 229 -17.56 -6.10 11.89
CA LEU A 229 -17.85 -5.75 10.49
C LEU A 229 -18.06 -4.25 10.25
N ALA A 230 -18.20 -3.44 11.31
CA ALA A 230 -18.27 -1.98 11.21
C ALA A 230 -16.92 -1.32 10.84
N ARG A 231 -15.87 -2.12 10.62
CA ARG A 231 -14.51 -1.73 10.27
C ARG A 231 -14.37 -1.16 8.86
#